data_AF-A0A535ITQ2-F1
#
_entry.id   AF-A0A535ITQ2-F1
#
_cell.length_a   1.000
_cell.length_b   1.000
_cell.length_c   1.000
_cell.angle_alpha   90.00
_cell.angle_beta   90.00
_cell.angle_gamma   90.00
#
_symmetry.space_group_name_H-M   'P 1'
#
loop_
_entity.id
_entity.type
_entity.pdbx_description
1 polymer ?
#
loop_
_entity_poly.entity_id
_entity_poly.type
_entity_poly.pdbx_seq_one_letter_code
_entity_poly.pdbx_strand_id
1 'polypeptide(L)'
;TIVTSTVGQYGITLLNTIQFSKTTADFATPVTQALSKKPDVIFITSLGGIPAKIMIEARKQGFTGQFLGGNGFNTAVVSKQAGAAGQGAESGSAWYLDNTFPSNAEFVKAYRAKYSSDPDQFAAQGYAAILILADAAKRANLTFSDVAGDRSKLRDAMESVNIQTPLGPFQFTSTHDVKQTVWVILMDGKGGFNLLASVNPS
;
A
#
# COMPACT_ATOMS: atom_id res chain seq x y z
N THR A 1 5.83 15.56 -2.33
CA THR A 1 5.06 14.35 -1.95
C THR A 1 5.10 14.19 -0.44
N ILE A 2 4.28 13.31 0.15
CA ILE A 2 4.36 13.01 1.60
C ILE A 2 5.79 12.64 2.00
N VAL A 3 6.51 11.89 1.16
CA VAL A 3 7.92 11.54 1.40
C VAL A 3 8.78 12.81 1.54
N THR A 4 8.72 13.73 0.57
CA THR A 4 9.55 14.96 0.61
C THR A 4 9.24 15.88 1.78
N SER A 5 8.00 15.88 2.30
CA SER A 5 7.62 16.71 3.45
C SER A 5 7.95 16.07 4.80
N THR A 6 8.22 14.76 4.84
CA THR A 6 8.28 13.98 6.09
C THR A 6 9.69 13.51 6.43
N VAL A 7 10.51 13.14 5.43
CA VAL A 7 11.83 12.54 5.65
C VAL A 7 12.75 13.36 6.57
N GLY A 8 12.74 14.70 6.42
CA GLY A 8 13.56 15.58 7.26
C GLY A 8 13.20 15.54 8.75
N GLN A 9 11.94 15.27 9.09
CA GLN A 9 11.47 15.16 10.49
C GLN A 9 12.05 13.93 11.18
N TYR A 10 12.41 12.90 10.40
CA TYR A 10 12.99 11.64 10.88
C TYR A 10 14.51 11.59 10.71
N GLY A 11 15.17 12.73 10.46
CA GLY A 11 16.62 12.80 10.26
C GLY A 11 17.10 12.20 8.93
N ILE A 12 16.19 11.94 7.98
CA ILE A 12 16.53 11.44 6.65
C ILE A 12 16.79 12.62 5.71
N THR A 13 17.96 12.63 5.08
CA THR A 13 18.35 13.67 4.11
C THR A 13 17.85 13.31 2.71
N LEU A 14 17.01 14.17 2.12
CA LEU A 14 16.57 14.02 0.73
C LEU A 14 17.68 14.49 -0.22
N LEU A 15 18.33 13.55 -0.91
CA LEU A 15 19.43 13.86 -1.82
C LEU A 15 18.97 14.37 -3.19
N ASN A 16 17.87 13.83 -3.73
CA ASN A 16 17.29 14.25 -5.00
C ASN A 16 15.86 13.72 -5.16
N THR A 17 15.06 14.34 -6.06
CA THR A 17 13.79 13.80 -6.55
C THR A 17 13.89 13.65 -8.07
N ILE A 18 13.76 12.42 -8.57
CA ILE A 18 13.87 12.12 -10.00
C ILE A 18 12.50 11.75 -10.53
N GLN A 19 12.00 12.55 -11.46
CA GLN A 19 10.71 12.33 -12.11
C GLN A 19 10.88 11.53 -13.40
N PHE A 20 9.89 10.70 -13.71
CA PHE A 20 9.79 9.97 -14.96
C PHE A 20 8.33 9.86 -15.41
N SER A 21 8.11 9.57 -16.68
CA SER A 21 6.77 9.37 -17.24
C SER A 21 6.28 7.96 -16.94
N LYS A 22 4.96 7.78 -16.82
CA LYS A 22 4.34 6.44 -16.81
C LYS A 22 4.62 5.63 -18.08
N THR A 23 5.02 6.29 -19.17
CA THR A 23 5.39 5.67 -20.45
C THR A 23 6.90 5.43 -20.58
N THR A 24 7.70 5.75 -19.56
CA THR A 24 9.14 5.49 -19.57
C THR A 24 9.40 3.99 -19.69
N ALA A 25 10.06 3.59 -20.78
CA ALA A 25 10.38 2.19 -21.06
C ALA A 25 11.69 1.74 -20.38
N ASP A 26 12.68 2.64 -20.36
CA ASP A 26 14.05 2.43 -19.85
C ASP A 26 14.34 3.37 -18.67
N PHE A 27 14.93 2.81 -17.61
CA PHE A 27 15.24 3.50 -16.36
C PHE A 27 16.75 3.69 -16.12
N ALA A 28 17.61 3.33 -17.07
CA ALA A 28 19.07 3.44 -16.92
C ALA A 28 19.53 4.86 -16.54
N THR A 29 19.03 5.88 -17.25
CA THR A 29 19.35 7.29 -16.98
C THR A 29 18.82 7.79 -15.62
N PRO A 30 17.52 7.64 -15.29
CA PRO A 30 17.03 7.97 -13.94
C PRO A 30 17.81 7.28 -12.81
N VAL A 31 18.16 6.00 -12.99
CA VAL A 31 18.94 5.25 -12.00
C VAL A 31 20.36 5.81 -11.91
N THR A 32 21.04 6.08 -13.02
CA THR A 32 22.38 6.69 -13.01
C THR A 32 22.37 8.03 -12.27
N GLN A 33 21.35 8.85 -12.51
CA GLN A 33 21.17 10.12 -11.81
C GLN A 33 20.98 9.92 -10.31
N ALA A 34 20.20 8.92 -9.87
CA ALA A 34 20.06 8.58 -8.45
C ALA A 34 21.40 8.14 -7.85
N LEU A 35 22.09 7.19 -8.47
CA LEU A 35 23.33 6.61 -7.94
C LEU A 35 24.48 7.61 -7.91
N SER A 36 24.49 8.61 -8.80
CA SER A 36 25.47 9.72 -8.75
C SER A 36 25.46 10.50 -7.42
N LYS A 37 24.34 10.45 -6.68
CA LYS A 37 24.19 11.07 -5.37
C LYS A 37 24.66 10.18 -4.22
N LYS A 38 25.07 8.94 -4.50
CA LYS A 38 25.50 7.93 -3.52
C LYS A 38 24.46 7.73 -2.39
N PRO A 39 23.18 7.43 -2.72
CA PRO A 39 22.16 7.24 -1.70
C PRO A 39 22.40 5.94 -0.91
N ASP A 40 21.98 5.92 0.35
CA ASP A 40 21.83 4.67 1.12
C ASP A 40 20.52 3.95 0.78
N VAL A 41 19.50 4.72 0.38
CA VAL A 41 18.13 4.26 0.14
C VAL A 41 17.55 4.89 -1.12
N ILE A 42 16.85 4.11 -1.93
CA ILE A 42 16.02 4.59 -3.04
C ILE A 42 14.55 4.35 -2.68
N PHE A 43 13.78 5.43 -2.54
CA PHE A 43 12.33 5.36 -2.34
C PHE A 43 11.61 5.43 -3.69
N ILE A 44 10.85 4.39 -4.04
CA ILE A 44 10.19 4.24 -5.34
C ILE A 44 8.68 4.52 -5.21
N THR A 45 8.23 5.66 -5.73
CA THR A 45 6.81 6.05 -5.79
C THR A 45 6.21 5.77 -7.17
N SER A 46 6.06 4.48 -7.52
CA SER A 46 5.42 4.07 -8.77
C SER A 46 4.59 2.80 -8.60
N LEU A 47 3.86 2.42 -9.65
CA LEU A 47 2.91 1.31 -9.67
C LEU A 47 3.15 0.39 -10.87
N GLY A 48 2.48 -0.76 -10.89
CA GLY A 48 2.61 -1.75 -11.96
C GLY A 48 4.02 -2.35 -12.00
N GLY A 49 4.54 -2.71 -13.17
CA GLY A 49 5.87 -3.30 -13.31
C GLY A 49 7.05 -2.31 -13.21
N ILE A 50 6.80 -1.01 -13.03
CA ILE A 50 7.84 0.03 -13.00
C ILE A 50 8.82 -0.15 -11.83
N PRO A 51 8.36 -0.39 -10.58
CA PRO A 51 9.28 -0.57 -9.46
C PRO A 51 10.27 -1.72 -9.67
N ALA A 52 9.81 -2.84 -10.25
CA ALA A 52 10.68 -3.98 -10.56
C ALA A 52 11.79 -3.58 -11.54
N LYS A 53 11.45 -2.84 -12.61
CA LYS A 53 12.44 -2.35 -13.58
C LYS A 53 13.49 -1.45 -12.94
N ILE A 54 13.07 -0.54 -12.06
CA ILE A 54 13.99 0.37 -11.35
C ILE A 54 14.93 -0.43 -10.43
N MET A 55 14.40 -1.38 -9.66
CA MET A 55 15.23 -2.21 -8.76
C MET A 55 16.24 -3.04 -9.54
N ILE A 56 15.82 -3.70 -10.62
CA ILE A 56 16.69 -4.49 -11.49
C ILE A 56 17.81 -3.61 -12.07
N GLU A 57 17.46 -2.45 -12.62
CA GLU A 57 18.43 -1.56 -13.23
C GLU A 57 19.40 -0.96 -12.19
N ALA A 58 18.92 -0.61 -11.00
CA ALA A 58 19.78 -0.16 -9.90
C ALA A 58 20.76 -1.23 -9.43
N ARG A 59 20.31 -2.49 -9.26
CA ARG A 59 21.22 -3.60 -8.94
C ARG A 59 22.23 -3.86 -10.05
N LYS A 60 21.82 -3.80 -11.31
CA LYS A 60 22.72 -3.91 -12.48
C LYS A 60 23.79 -2.83 -12.50
N GLN A 61 23.48 -1.62 -12.05
CA GLN A 61 24.42 -0.51 -11.90
C GLN A 61 25.20 -0.54 -10.57
N GLY A 62 25.12 -1.63 -9.80
CA GLY A 62 25.95 -1.84 -8.60
C GLY A 62 25.39 -1.25 -7.31
N PHE A 63 24.13 -0.80 -7.28
CA PHE A 63 23.51 -0.34 -6.04
C PHE A 63 23.34 -1.50 -5.06
N THR A 64 23.84 -1.35 -3.83
CA THR A 64 23.70 -2.34 -2.74
C THR A 64 22.81 -1.85 -1.60
N GLY A 65 22.36 -0.61 -1.64
CA GLY A 65 21.50 -0.01 -0.61
C GLY A 65 20.08 -0.54 -0.61
N GLN A 66 19.24 0.06 0.24
CA GLN A 66 17.88 -0.40 0.48
C GLN A 66 16.87 0.22 -0.50
N PHE A 67 15.82 -0.54 -0.82
CA PHE A 67 14.66 -0.02 -1.54
C PHE A 67 13.48 0.12 -0.59
N LEU A 68 12.82 1.28 -0.65
CA LEU A 68 11.57 1.54 0.03
C LEU A 68 10.48 1.87 -0.99
N GLY A 69 9.23 1.55 -0.67
CA GLY A 69 8.09 1.91 -1.51
C GLY A 69 6.81 2.15 -0.73
N GLY A 70 5.82 2.74 -1.42
CA GLY A 70 4.46 2.91 -0.90
C GLY A 70 3.48 1.86 -1.45
N ASN A 71 2.19 2.13 -1.35
CA ASN A 71 1.11 1.19 -1.72
C ASN A 71 1.18 0.66 -3.18
N GLY A 72 1.73 1.41 -4.14
CA GLY A 72 1.89 0.93 -5.52
C GLY A 72 3.02 -0.10 -5.72
N PHE A 73 3.92 -0.21 -4.75
CA PHE A 73 5.15 -0.99 -4.79
C PHE A 73 4.95 -2.43 -4.32
N ASN A 74 4.07 -2.65 -3.35
CA ASN A 74 4.02 -3.87 -2.57
C ASN A 74 3.01 -4.90 -3.10
N THR A 75 3.06 -5.15 -4.42
CA THR A 75 2.24 -6.18 -5.08
C THR A 75 3.03 -7.45 -5.36
N ALA A 76 2.35 -8.60 -5.38
CA ALA A 76 2.95 -9.89 -5.74
C ALA A 76 3.60 -9.86 -7.14
N VAL A 77 2.99 -9.11 -8.08
CA VAL A 77 3.54 -8.90 -9.43
C VAL A 77 4.89 -8.20 -9.37
N VAL A 78 5.01 -7.12 -8.60
CA VAL A 78 6.30 -6.40 -8.45
C VAL A 78 7.33 -7.30 -7.79
N SER A 79 7.00 -7.95 -6.66
CA SER A 79 7.91 -8.84 -5.95
C SER A 79 8.43 -9.95 -6.87
N LYS A 80 7.54 -10.57 -7.66
CA LYS A 80 7.90 -11.63 -8.62
C LYS A 80 8.77 -11.13 -9.75
N GLN A 81 8.44 -9.97 -10.34
CA GLN A 81 9.20 -9.39 -11.44
C GLN A 81 10.59 -8.92 -10.99
N ALA A 82 10.69 -8.33 -9.80
CA ALA A 82 11.94 -7.86 -9.24
C ALA A 82 12.88 -9.02 -8.86
N GLY A 83 12.31 -10.14 -8.40
CA GLY A 83 13.06 -11.31 -7.98
C GLY A 83 14.13 -10.96 -6.95
N ALA A 84 15.35 -11.48 -7.14
CA ALA A 84 16.50 -11.18 -6.28
C ALA A 84 16.82 -9.68 -6.18
N ALA A 85 16.51 -8.87 -7.20
CA ALA A 85 16.83 -7.44 -7.17
C ALA A 85 15.99 -6.67 -6.13
N GLY A 86 14.77 -7.14 -5.87
CA GLY A 86 13.85 -6.57 -4.89
C GLY A 86 13.86 -7.28 -3.54
N GLN A 87 14.61 -8.37 -3.38
CA GLN A 87 14.64 -9.10 -2.11
C GLN A 87 15.02 -8.17 -0.94
N GLY A 88 14.23 -8.19 0.12
CA GLY A 88 14.41 -7.34 1.29
C GLY A 88 13.91 -5.90 1.12
N ALA A 89 13.41 -5.51 -0.06
CA ALA A 89 12.80 -4.19 -0.23
C ALA A 89 11.54 -4.06 0.63
N GLU A 90 11.39 -2.92 1.29
CA GLU A 90 10.36 -2.69 2.30
C GLU A 90 9.26 -1.75 1.83
N SER A 91 8.06 -1.95 2.38
CA SER A 91 6.95 -1.05 2.12
C SER A 91 5.99 -0.96 3.30
N GLY A 92 5.50 0.25 3.53
CA GLY A 92 4.32 0.47 4.36
C GLY A 92 3.08 -0.05 3.65
N SER A 93 2.33 -0.91 4.34
CA SER A 93 1.19 -1.63 3.82
C SER A 93 -0.03 -1.46 4.70
N ALA A 94 -1.21 -1.33 4.09
CA ALA A 94 -2.50 -1.33 4.78
C ALA A 94 -3.08 -2.74 4.92
N TRP A 95 -2.37 -3.78 4.47
CA TRP A 95 -2.77 -5.19 4.59
C TRP A 95 -1.62 -6.14 4.23
N TYR A 96 -1.57 -7.32 4.82
CA TYR A 96 -0.76 -8.42 4.27
C TYR A 96 -1.51 -9.74 4.38
N LEU A 97 -1.18 -10.68 3.49
CA LEU A 97 -1.91 -11.94 3.28
C LEU A 97 -2.11 -12.73 4.57
N ASP A 98 -1.04 -12.88 5.35
CA ASP A 98 -1.00 -13.74 6.52
C ASP A 98 -1.32 -13.01 7.83
N ASN A 99 -2.01 -11.86 7.78
CA ASN A 99 -2.42 -11.18 8.99
C ASN A 99 -3.43 -12.02 9.79
N THR A 100 -3.30 -11.99 11.11
CA THR A 100 -3.98 -12.93 12.02
C THR A 100 -5.38 -12.52 12.42
N PHE A 101 -5.93 -11.44 11.85
CA PHE A 101 -7.30 -11.05 12.13
C PHE A 101 -8.28 -12.11 11.60
N PRO A 102 -9.28 -12.55 12.39
CA PRO A 102 -10.26 -13.52 11.92
C PRO A 102 -10.99 -13.09 10.63
N SER A 103 -11.31 -11.80 10.52
CA SER A 103 -11.90 -11.18 9.33
C SER A 103 -11.03 -11.33 8.08
N ASN A 104 -9.70 -11.34 8.24
CA ASN A 104 -8.78 -11.59 7.13
C ASN A 104 -8.82 -13.05 6.68
N ALA A 105 -8.81 -14.00 7.62
CA ALA A 105 -8.87 -15.43 7.29
C ALA A 105 -10.15 -15.77 6.50
N GLU A 106 -11.28 -15.18 6.89
CA GLU A 106 -12.56 -15.32 6.17
C GLU A 106 -12.50 -14.73 4.76
N PHE A 107 -11.97 -13.50 4.64
CA PHE A 107 -11.79 -12.84 3.35
C PHE A 107 -10.88 -13.63 2.41
N VAL A 108 -9.69 -14.05 2.87
CA VAL A 108 -8.72 -14.82 2.07
C VAL A 108 -9.34 -16.14 1.61
N LYS A 109 -10.05 -16.85 2.50
CA LYS A 109 -10.75 -18.09 2.14
C LYS A 109 -11.81 -17.84 1.05
N ALA A 110 -12.66 -16.83 1.23
CA ALA A 110 -13.71 -16.49 0.27
C ALA A 110 -13.14 -16.05 -1.08
N TYR A 111 -12.07 -15.26 -1.06
CA TYR A 111 -11.39 -14.78 -2.25
C TYR A 111 -10.76 -15.93 -3.04
N ARG A 112 -10.00 -16.82 -2.37
CA ARG A 112 -9.42 -18.03 -2.98
C ARG A 112 -10.49 -18.93 -3.58
N ALA A 113 -11.61 -19.13 -2.89
CA ALA A 113 -12.72 -19.93 -3.39
C ALA A 113 -13.36 -19.35 -4.67
N LYS A 114 -13.38 -18.01 -4.81
CA LYS A 114 -13.98 -17.32 -5.95
C LYS A 114 -13.04 -17.17 -7.14
N TYR A 115 -11.76 -16.90 -6.89
CA TYR A 115 -10.80 -16.47 -7.90
C TYR A 115 -9.63 -17.44 -8.11
N SER A 116 -9.51 -18.49 -7.30
CA SER A 116 -8.44 -19.49 -7.37
C SER A 116 -7.03 -18.89 -7.26
N SER A 117 -6.91 -17.75 -6.57
CA SER A 117 -5.67 -17.02 -6.34
C SER A 117 -5.69 -16.33 -4.98
N ASP A 118 -4.51 -15.94 -4.50
CA ASP A 118 -4.39 -15.10 -3.31
C ASP A 118 -4.88 -13.67 -3.62
N PRO A 119 -5.59 -13.02 -2.69
CA PRO A 119 -5.87 -11.60 -2.81
C PRO A 119 -4.58 -10.79 -2.64
N ASP A 120 -4.57 -9.60 -3.24
CA ASP A 120 -3.61 -8.57 -2.93
C ASP A 120 -4.22 -7.50 -2.01
N GLN A 121 -3.41 -6.54 -1.59
CA GLN A 121 -3.86 -5.45 -0.75
C GLN A 121 -4.97 -4.62 -1.40
N PHE A 122 -4.98 -4.44 -2.72
CA PHE A 122 -6.02 -3.67 -3.40
C PHE A 122 -7.38 -4.38 -3.33
N ALA A 123 -7.39 -5.71 -3.49
CA ALA A 123 -8.58 -6.52 -3.26
C ALA A 123 -9.07 -6.41 -1.82
N ALA A 124 -8.16 -6.48 -0.84
CA ALA A 124 -8.51 -6.32 0.58
C ALA A 124 -9.09 -4.92 0.88
N GLN A 125 -8.49 -3.86 0.33
CA GLN A 125 -8.96 -2.49 0.48
C GLN A 125 -10.33 -2.28 -0.18
N GLY A 126 -10.54 -2.82 -1.38
CA GLY A 126 -11.83 -2.76 -2.06
C GLY A 126 -12.93 -3.49 -1.28
N TYR A 127 -12.61 -4.68 -0.75
CA TYR A 127 -13.54 -5.43 0.09
C TYR A 127 -13.90 -4.67 1.37
N ALA A 128 -12.90 -4.12 2.07
CA ALA A 128 -13.10 -3.29 3.26
C ALA A 128 -13.96 -2.05 2.96
N ALA A 129 -13.72 -1.36 1.83
CA ALA A 129 -14.51 -0.20 1.43
C ALA A 129 -16.01 -0.51 1.28
N ILE A 130 -16.34 -1.68 0.73
CA ILE A 130 -17.75 -2.13 0.62
C ILE A 130 -18.34 -2.46 1.98
N LEU A 131 -17.58 -3.10 2.88
CA LEU A 131 -18.04 -3.34 4.25
C LEU A 131 -18.35 -2.04 5.00
N ILE A 132 -17.47 -1.05 4.88
CA ILE A 132 -17.62 0.29 5.48
C ILE A 132 -18.88 0.96 4.96
N LEU A 133 -19.08 0.97 3.63
CA LEU A 133 -20.25 1.57 2.99
C LEU A 133 -21.54 0.87 3.42
N ALA A 134 -21.54 -0.47 3.49
CA ALA A 134 -22.69 -1.26 3.88
C ALA A 134 -23.04 -1.05 5.37
N ASP A 135 -22.05 -0.96 6.26
CA ASP A 135 -22.27 -0.63 7.67
C ASP A 135 -22.90 0.76 7.83
N ALA A 136 -22.32 1.78 7.19
CA ALA A 136 -22.86 3.13 7.25
C ALA A 136 -24.29 3.21 6.69
N ALA A 137 -24.55 2.56 5.55
CA ALA A 137 -25.87 2.55 4.93
C ALA A 137 -26.96 1.92 5.83
N LYS A 138 -26.61 0.89 6.61
CA LYS A 138 -27.54 0.28 7.59
C LYS A 138 -27.92 1.24 8.72
N ARG A 139 -27.04 2.18 9.07
CA ARG A 139 -27.23 3.14 10.16
C ARG A 139 -27.80 4.49 9.69
N ALA A 140 -27.67 4.80 8.40
CA ALA A 140 -27.97 6.11 7.83
C ALA A 140 -29.47 6.43 7.65
N ASN A 141 -30.42 5.52 7.92
CA ASN A 141 -31.86 5.74 7.76
C ASN A 141 -32.23 6.35 6.37
N LEU A 142 -31.72 5.72 5.31
CA LEU A 142 -31.91 6.15 3.92
C LEU A 142 -33.37 5.95 3.48
N THR A 143 -33.94 6.92 2.77
CA THR A 143 -35.34 6.84 2.27
C THR A 143 -35.42 6.49 0.79
N PHE A 144 -34.32 6.66 0.05
CA PHE A 144 -34.20 6.53 -1.40
C PHE A 144 -35.12 7.45 -2.20
N SER A 145 -35.79 8.40 -1.54
CA SER A 145 -36.70 9.38 -2.13
C SER A 145 -36.13 10.80 -2.17
N ASP A 146 -35.10 11.09 -1.37
CA ASP A 146 -34.34 12.33 -1.37
C ASP A 146 -32.85 12.01 -1.45
N VAL A 147 -32.32 12.00 -2.67
CA VAL A 147 -30.91 11.65 -2.93
C VAL A 147 -29.93 12.60 -2.23
N ALA A 148 -30.26 13.89 -2.11
CA ALA A 148 -29.37 14.86 -1.48
C ALA A 148 -29.35 14.69 0.04
N GLY A 149 -30.51 14.49 0.65
CA GLY A 149 -30.64 14.16 2.07
C GLY A 149 -29.96 12.83 2.41
N ASP A 150 -30.19 11.79 1.60
CA ASP A 150 -29.61 10.47 1.82
C ASP A 150 -28.09 10.45 1.68
N ARG A 151 -27.51 11.24 0.74
CA ARG A 151 -26.06 11.42 0.65
C ARG A 151 -25.48 12.05 1.91
N SER A 152 -26.16 13.03 2.48
CA SER A 152 -25.73 13.69 3.72
C SER A 152 -25.79 12.71 4.90
N LYS A 153 -26.90 12.00 5.06
CA LYS A 153 -27.05 10.98 6.11
C LYS A 153 -26.00 9.87 6.00
N LEU A 154 -25.71 9.41 4.78
CA LEU A 154 -24.70 8.37 4.56
C LEU A 154 -23.30 8.86 4.91
N ARG A 155 -22.94 10.10 4.51
CA ARG A 155 -21.66 10.72 4.89
C ARG A 155 -21.53 10.77 6.41
N ASP A 156 -22.54 11.29 7.10
CA ASP A 156 -22.51 11.44 8.56
C ASP A 156 -22.45 10.08 9.27
N ALA A 157 -23.12 9.05 8.73
CA ALA A 157 -23.02 7.69 9.23
C ALA A 157 -21.60 7.08 9.03
N MET A 158 -20.91 7.41 7.94
CA MET A 158 -19.55 6.95 7.70
C MET A 158 -18.55 7.48 8.74
N GLU A 159 -18.73 8.70 9.25
CA GLU A 159 -17.82 9.30 10.26
C GLU A 159 -17.75 8.50 11.57
N SER A 160 -18.78 7.72 11.87
CA SER A 160 -18.89 6.91 13.09
C SER A 160 -18.63 5.41 12.85
N VAL A 161 -18.11 5.02 11.69
CA VAL A 161 -17.77 3.62 11.41
C VAL A 161 -16.69 3.13 12.37
N ASN A 162 -16.95 1.99 13.00
CA ASN A 162 -16.02 1.27 13.86
C ASN A 162 -16.28 -0.23 13.71
N ILE A 163 -15.63 -0.86 12.73
CA ILE A 163 -15.89 -2.25 12.36
C ILE A 163 -14.59 -3.04 12.16
N GLN A 164 -14.71 -4.37 12.22
CA GLN A 164 -13.64 -5.26 11.79
C GLN A 164 -13.69 -5.42 10.27
N THR A 165 -12.54 -5.23 9.62
CA THR A 165 -12.36 -5.49 8.19
C THR A 165 -11.18 -6.45 7.99
N PRO A 166 -10.88 -6.94 6.78
CA PRO A 166 -9.64 -7.68 6.54
C PRO A 166 -8.37 -6.86 6.83
N LEU A 167 -8.48 -5.53 6.85
CA LEU A 167 -7.42 -4.59 7.24
C LEU A 167 -7.30 -4.44 8.78
N GLY A 168 -8.09 -5.19 9.55
CA GLY A 168 -8.18 -5.08 10.99
C GLY A 168 -9.29 -4.15 11.48
N PRO A 169 -9.24 -3.74 12.76
CA PRO A 169 -10.11 -2.72 13.31
C PRO A 169 -9.98 -1.43 12.50
N PHE A 170 -11.09 -0.94 11.96
CA PHE A 170 -11.13 0.20 11.06
C PHE A 170 -12.01 1.30 11.61
N GLN A 171 -11.48 2.52 11.63
CA GLN A 171 -12.18 3.75 11.95
C GLN A 171 -11.71 4.88 11.02
N PHE A 172 -12.48 5.95 10.94
CA PHE A 172 -12.00 7.23 10.40
C PHE A 172 -11.55 8.15 11.55
N THR A 173 -10.53 8.95 11.28
CA THR A 173 -10.13 10.08 12.11
C THR A 173 -11.10 11.25 11.91
N SER A 174 -11.02 12.26 12.78
CA SER A 174 -11.84 13.49 12.66
C SER A 174 -11.56 14.31 11.40
N THR A 175 -10.42 14.08 10.73
CA THR A 175 -10.07 14.70 9.44
C THR A 175 -10.36 13.79 8.25
N HIS A 176 -11.13 12.71 8.46
CA HIS A 176 -11.53 11.75 7.45
C HIS A 176 -10.39 10.91 6.84
N ASP A 177 -9.23 10.87 7.50
CA ASP A 177 -8.19 9.86 7.23
C ASP A 177 -8.49 8.54 7.92
N VAL A 178 -7.84 7.46 7.48
CA VAL A 178 -8.02 6.14 8.08
C VAL A 178 -7.24 5.99 9.38
N LYS A 179 -7.90 5.45 10.41
CA LYS A 179 -7.28 4.91 11.62
C LYS A 179 -7.35 3.37 11.58
N GLN A 180 -6.22 2.74 11.27
CA GLN A 180 -6.09 1.27 11.22
C GLN A 180 -4.64 0.85 11.53
N THR A 181 -4.42 -0.46 11.68
CA THR A 181 -3.06 -1.01 11.74
C THR A 181 -2.35 -0.79 10.40
N VAL A 182 -1.10 -0.35 10.45
CA VAL A 182 -0.19 -0.29 9.30
C VAL A 182 0.91 -1.33 9.50
N TRP A 183 1.28 -2.01 8.44
CA TRP A 183 2.35 -3.01 8.47
C TRP A 183 3.55 -2.53 7.68
N VAL A 184 4.74 -2.98 8.07
CA VAL A 184 5.94 -2.91 7.24
C VAL A 184 6.19 -4.32 6.75
N ILE A 185 6.19 -4.50 5.43
CA ILE A 185 6.41 -5.80 4.80
C ILE A 185 7.65 -5.75 3.92
N LEU A 186 8.30 -6.91 3.78
CA LEU A 186 9.52 -7.06 2.99
C LEU A 186 9.34 -8.11 1.89
N MET A 187 9.80 -7.77 0.68
CA MET A 187 9.75 -8.69 -0.47
C MET A 187 10.63 -9.91 -0.22
N ASP A 188 10.10 -11.11 -0.48
CA ASP A 188 10.84 -12.37 -0.34
C ASP A 188 11.70 -12.72 -1.57
N GLY A 189 11.58 -11.95 -2.66
CA GLY A 189 12.25 -12.17 -3.94
C GLY A 189 11.65 -13.29 -4.80
N LYS A 190 10.49 -13.82 -4.42
CA LYS A 190 9.79 -14.95 -5.08
C LYS A 190 8.33 -14.64 -5.41
N GLY A 191 7.87 -13.41 -5.17
CA GLY A 191 6.48 -12.98 -5.40
C GLY A 191 5.65 -12.86 -4.13
N GLY A 192 6.21 -13.16 -2.97
CA GLY A 192 5.59 -13.01 -1.66
C GLY A 192 6.20 -11.86 -0.86
N PHE A 193 5.72 -11.76 0.37
CA PHE A 193 6.17 -10.81 1.37
C PHE A 193 6.22 -11.46 2.74
N ASN A 194 7.19 -11.09 3.58
CA ASN A 194 7.16 -11.39 5.00
C ASN A 194 6.84 -10.12 5.79
N LEU A 195 6.27 -10.30 6.98
CA LEU A 195 6.06 -9.20 7.92
C LEU A 195 7.40 -8.82 8.57
N LEU A 196 7.73 -7.53 8.57
CA LEU A 196 8.84 -6.96 9.33
C LEU A 196 8.37 -6.39 10.66
N ALA A 197 7.34 -5.54 10.62
CA ALA A 197 6.82 -4.86 11.79
C ALA A 197 5.35 -4.47 11.61
N SER A 198 4.68 -4.18 12.72
CA SER A 198 3.38 -3.51 12.72
C SER A 198 3.50 -2.18 13.45
N VAL A 199 2.76 -1.20 12.97
CA VAL A 199 2.63 0.14 13.52
C VAL A 199 1.16 0.29 13.88
N ASN A 200 0.89 0.31 15.19
CA ASN A 200 -0.46 0.58 15.68
C ASN A 200 -0.79 2.05 15.44
N PRO A 201 -2.03 2.37 15.04
CA PRO A 201 -2.42 3.76 14.85
C PRO A 201 -2.41 4.51 16.18
N SER A 202 -1.86 5.73 16.18
CA SER A 202 -2.01 6.69 17.29
C SER A 202 -3.46 7.12 17.45
#